data_AF-A0A382IFQ3-F1
#
_entry.id   AF-A0A382IFQ3-F1
#
_cell.length_a   1.000
_cell.length_b   1.000
_cell.length_c   1.000
_cell.angle_alpha   90.00
_cell.angle_beta   90.00
_cell.angle_gamma   90.00
#
_symmetry.space_group_name_H-M   'P 1'
#
loop_
_entity.id
_entity.type
_entity.pdbx_description
1 polymer ?
#
loop_
_entity_poly.entity_id
_entity_poly.type
_entity_poly.pdbx_seq_one_letter_code
_entity_poly.pdbx_strand_id
1 'polypeptide(L)'
;RKIIIESSRSPIESKKKILIVNRFDTAEPEAVASLLKTIEEPSLSTIFILLAESVPDSHVTISSRCVRVDVPAMTAERLADLLKSEGVETEDAIRLAEASAGNLGRARLLQEDASFIIRQEAWRTLPDRLDGSGAAVSIAVEELQKMIDDAQSPLTDRHNQELEHLGQQEEVFGTRGSGRQEVIERHKREIRRLRDDELRFGLATLSRQYRDLGIASDNSEGLDAVEIITGATLELIRNPNERLLLQALFLNLSTKI
;
A
#
# COMPACT_ATOMS: atom_id res chain seq x y z
N ARG A 1 21.30 1.51 16.21
CA ARG A 1 22.31 2.30 16.99
C ARG A 1 21.98 3.80 17.07
N LYS A 2 21.70 4.52 15.96
CA LYS A 2 21.37 5.96 15.99
C LYS A 2 20.26 6.33 16.98
N ILE A 3 19.15 5.57 16.97
CA ILE A 3 18.00 5.78 17.88
C ILE A 3 18.41 5.77 19.36
N ILE A 4 19.22 4.78 19.77
CA ILE A 4 19.70 4.64 21.16
C ILE A 4 20.53 5.87 21.55
N ILE A 5 21.45 6.30 20.69
CA ILE A 5 22.31 7.47 20.94
C ILE A 5 21.47 8.75 21.06
N GLU A 6 20.50 8.94 20.17
CA GLU A 6 19.66 10.14 20.22
C GLU A 6 18.72 10.17 21.43
N SER A 7 18.28 9.01 21.90
CA SER A 7 17.42 8.89 23.09
C SER A 7 18.13 9.20 24.42
N SER A 8 19.45 9.02 24.49
CA SER A 8 20.23 9.31 25.70
C SER A 8 20.64 10.78 25.79
N ARG A 9 20.59 11.52 24.68
CA ARG A 9 20.90 12.95 24.66
C ARG A 9 19.77 13.77 25.26
N SER A 10 20.11 14.89 25.90
CA SER A 10 19.12 15.87 26.35
C SER A 10 18.32 16.45 25.17
N PRO A 11 17.06 16.85 25.38
CA PRO A 11 16.31 17.68 24.45
C PRO A 11 17.04 19.02 24.20
N ILE A 12 16.87 19.58 22.99
CA ILE A 12 17.53 20.84 22.59
C ILE A 12 16.58 22.03 22.78
N GLU A 13 15.36 21.94 22.26
CA GLU A 13 14.42 23.08 22.15
C GLU A 13 13.22 22.99 23.12
N SER A 14 13.08 21.88 23.86
CA SER A 14 11.91 21.62 24.71
C SER A 14 12.28 20.80 25.95
N LYS A 15 11.33 20.61 26.88
CA LYS A 15 11.51 19.73 28.05
C LYS A 15 11.44 18.25 27.67
N LYS A 16 10.83 17.93 26.54
CA LYS A 16 10.63 16.57 26.04
C LYS A 16 11.23 16.41 24.64
N LYS A 17 11.71 15.21 24.34
CA LYS A 17 12.18 14.74 23.04
C LYS A 17 11.27 13.61 22.59
N ILE A 18 10.79 13.68 21.35
CA ILE A 18 9.94 12.64 20.77
C ILE A 18 10.73 11.96 19.65
N LEU A 19 10.89 10.65 19.75
CA LEU A 19 11.52 9.81 18.74
C LEU A 19 10.44 9.00 18.03
N ILE A 20 10.15 9.38 16.79
CA ILE A 20 9.22 8.65 15.93
C ILE A 20 10.03 7.66 15.10
N VAL A 21 9.80 6.37 15.34
CA VAL A 21 10.42 5.27 14.59
C VAL A 21 9.37 4.73 13.64
N ASN A 22 9.50 5.10 12.37
CA ASN A 22 8.58 4.64 11.34
C ASN A 22 8.92 3.20 10.90
N ARG A 23 7.90 2.42 10.53
CA ARG A 23 8.02 1.03 10.04
C ARG A 23 8.84 0.13 10.98
N PHE A 24 8.56 0.20 12.28
CA PHE A 24 9.25 -0.61 13.27
C PHE A 24 9.06 -2.12 13.02
N ASP A 25 7.98 -2.54 12.34
CA ASP A 25 7.73 -3.91 11.88
C ASP A 25 8.86 -4.51 11.01
N THR A 26 9.64 -3.66 10.32
CA THR A 26 10.73 -4.11 9.45
C THR A 26 12.07 -4.17 10.17
N ALA A 27 12.11 -3.91 11.48
CA ALA A 27 13.36 -3.93 12.22
C ALA A 27 13.88 -5.36 12.34
N GLU A 28 15.16 -5.55 12.03
CA GLU A 28 15.83 -6.83 12.25
C GLU A 28 15.75 -7.25 13.72
N PRO A 29 15.58 -8.55 14.04
CA PRO A 29 15.47 -9.01 15.42
C PRO A 29 16.60 -8.55 16.35
N GLU A 30 17.83 -8.44 15.82
CA GLU A 30 18.97 -7.90 16.57
C GLU A 30 18.78 -6.42 16.94
N ALA A 31 18.24 -5.61 16.03
CA ALA A 31 17.95 -4.20 16.28
C ALA A 31 16.86 -4.04 17.36
N VAL A 32 15.81 -4.85 17.29
CA VAL A 32 14.73 -4.90 18.29
C VAL A 32 15.29 -5.24 19.67
N ALA A 33 16.10 -6.31 19.77
CA ALA A 33 16.74 -6.71 21.03
C ALA A 33 17.62 -5.59 21.61
N SER A 34 18.37 -4.89 20.75
CA SER A 34 19.24 -3.78 21.19
C SER A 34 18.48 -2.58 21.76
N LEU A 35 17.22 -2.39 21.35
CA LEU A 35 16.36 -1.27 21.79
C LEU A 35 15.60 -1.57 23.07
N LEU A 36 15.56 -2.83 23.52
CA LEU A 36 14.69 -3.29 24.61
C LEU A 36 14.95 -2.54 25.91
N LYS A 37 16.21 -2.45 26.34
CA LYS A 37 16.58 -1.70 27.55
C LYS A 37 16.21 -0.22 27.44
N THR A 38 16.43 0.38 26.27
CA THR A 38 16.17 1.81 26.04
C THR A 38 14.68 2.14 26.07
N ILE A 39 13.82 1.23 25.62
CA ILE A 39 12.37 1.40 25.64
C ILE A 39 11.77 1.07 27.01
N GLU A 40 12.35 0.11 27.74
CA GLU A 40 11.94 -0.26 29.10
C GLU A 40 12.29 0.82 30.12
N GLU A 41 13.45 1.46 29.96
CA GLU A 41 13.95 2.51 30.85
C GLU A 41 14.26 3.79 30.05
N PRO A 42 13.25 4.43 29.43
CA PRO A 42 13.48 5.64 28.66
C PRO A 42 13.91 6.76 29.61
N SER A 43 14.76 7.68 29.13
CA SER A 43 15.05 8.89 29.90
C SER A 43 13.75 9.64 30.17
N LEU A 44 13.61 10.28 31.34
CA LEU A 44 12.37 10.97 31.74
C LEU A 44 11.92 12.05 30.75
N SER A 45 12.81 12.54 29.91
CA SER A 45 12.54 13.52 28.87
C SER A 45 12.25 12.92 27.49
N THR A 46 12.34 11.60 27.30
CA THR A 46 12.18 10.95 25.99
C THR A 46 10.85 10.21 25.88
N ILE A 47 10.20 10.35 24.74
CA ILE A 47 8.98 9.62 24.36
C ILE A 47 9.28 8.89 23.04
N PHE A 48 8.99 7.60 23.00
CA PHE A 48 9.05 6.80 21.78
C PHE A 48 7.66 6.65 21.17
N ILE A 49 7.58 6.84 19.85
CA ILE A 49 6.40 6.51 19.04
C ILE A 49 6.88 5.53 17.98
N LEU A 50 6.48 4.26 18.12
CA LEU A 50 6.82 3.20 17.17
C LEU A 50 5.62 2.99 16.24
N LEU A 51 5.80 3.26 14.95
CA LEU A 51 4.77 3.04 13.93
C LEU A 51 5.03 1.69 13.27
N ALA A 52 4.03 0.82 13.22
CA ALA A 52 4.16 -0.51 12.64
C ALA A 52 2.85 -0.93 11.96
N GLU A 53 2.95 -1.63 10.83
CA GLU A 53 1.77 -2.20 10.13
C GLU A 53 1.30 -3.51 10.76
N SER A 54 2.22 -4.22 11.40
CA SER A 54 1.95 -5.47 12.12
C SER A 54 2.94 -5.61 13.27
N VAL A 55 2.71 -6.56 14.17
CA VAL A 55 3.65 -6.92 15.24
C VAL A 55 4.17 -8.32 14.97
N PRO A 56 5.36 -8.47 14.35
CA PRO A 56 5.99 -9.77 14.19
C PRO A 56 6.31 -10.41 15.54
N ASP A 57 6.42 -11.74 15.58
CA ASP A 57 6.75 -12.48 16.82
C ASP A 57 8.03 -11.98 17.49
N SER A 58 9.03 -11.59 16.68
CA SER A 58 10.30 -11.02 17.17
C SER A 58 10.14 -9.67 17.90
N HIS A 59 9.00 -8.99 17.73
CA HIS A 59 8.72 -7.65 18.28
C HIS A 59 7.77 -7.68 19.48
N VAL A 60 7.21 -8.84 19.83
CA VAL A 60 6.23 -8.99 20.92
C VAL A 60 6.78 -8.49 22.27
N THR A 61 8.09 -8.68 22.51
CA THR A 61 8.76 -8.25 23.75
C THR A 61 8.85 -6.73 23.90
N ILE A 62 8.95 -6.00 22.79
CA ILE A 62 8.85 -4.54 22.77
C ILE A 62 7.39 -4.12 22.87
N SER A 63 6.51 -4.74 22.09
CA SER A 63 5.08 -4.40 22.07
C SER A 63 4.44 -4.52 23.46
N SER A 64 4.85 -5.49 24.29
CA SER A 64 4.32 -5.66 25.65
C SER A 64 4.75 -4.57 26.63
N ARG A 65 5.77 -3.78 26.27
CA ARG A 65 6.28 -2.63 27.04
C ARG A 65 5.80 -1.29 26.48
N CYS A 66 4.98 -1.31 25.44
CA CYS A 66 4.40 -0.13 24.82
C CYS A 66 2.89 -0.08 25.04
N VAL A 67 2.33 1.12 24.99
CA VAL A 67 0.88 1.30 24.85
C VAL A 67 0.54 1.12 23.38
N ARG A 68 -0.27 0.10 23.07
CA ARG A 68 -0.74 -0.15 21.71
C ARG A 68 -1.94 0.75 21.40
N VAL A 69 -1.85 1.46 20.28
CA VAL A 69 -2.94 2.24 19.71
C VAL A 69 -3.20 1.72 18.31
N ASP A 70 -4.30 0.99 18.13
CA ASP A 70 -4.69 0.47 16.82
C ASP A 70 -5.38 1.57 16.01
N VAL A 71 -4.92 1.78 14.77
CA VAL A 71 -5.53 2.71 13.81
C VAL A 71 -6.12 1.87 12.68
N PRO A 72 -7.39 1.42 12.79
CA PRO A 72 -8.01 0.61 11.76
C PRO A 72 -8.23 1.42 10.48
N ALA A 73 -8.28 0.70 9.36
CA ALA A 73 -8.68 1.29 8.08
C ALA A 73 -10.08 1.92 8.20
N MET A 74 -10.30 3.04 7.50
CA MET A 74 -11.62 3.65 7.46
C MET A 74 -12.60 2.74 6.72
N THR A 75 -13.87 2.71 7.13
CA THR A 75 -14.90 2.05 6.33
C THR A 75 -15.10 2.81 5.02
N ALA A 76 -15.56 2.14 3.98
CA ALA A 76 -15.80 2.76 2.68
C ALA A 76 -16.81 3.92 2.80
N GLU A 77 -17.82 3.78 3.66
CA GLU A 77 -18.83 4.81 3.90
C GLU A 77 -18.21 6.06 4.53
N ARG A 78 -17.40 5.89 5.59
CA ARG A 78 -16.74 7.02 6.25
C ARG A 78 -15.74 7.72 5.34
N LEU A 79 -15.06 6.96 4.48
CA LEU A 79 -14.11 7.51 3.52
C LEU A 79 -14.83 8.28 2.41
N ALA A 80 -15.93 7.75 1.88
CA ALA A 80 -16.77 8.45 0.92
C ALA A 80 -17.36 9.73 1.52
N ASP A 81 -17.84 9.71 2.77
CA ASP A 81 -18.35 10.90 3.47
C ASP A 81 -17.29 11.98 3.64
N LEU A 82 -16.07 11.60 4.00
CA LEU A 82 -14.95 12.52 4.11
C LEU A 82 -14.61 13.14 2.74
N LEU A 83 -14.52 12.33 1.68
CA LEU A 83 -14.23 12.83 0.33
C LEU A 83 -15.32 13.78 -0.17
N LYS A 84 -16.60 13.49 0.09
CA LYS A 84 -17.71 14.41 -0.22
C LYS A 84 -17.57 15.74 0.53
N SER A 85 -17.14 15.70 1.79
CA SER A 85 -16.89 16.93 2.57
C SER A 85 -15.72 17.76 2.01
N GLU A 86 -14.80 17.12 1.28
CA GLU A 86 -13.69 17.75 0.57
C GLU A 86 -14.07 18.23 -0.86
N GLY A 87 -15.33 18.06 -1.26
CA GLY A 87 -15.86 18.54 -2.55
C GLY A 87 -15.83 17.51 -3.68
N VAL A 88 -15.60 16.22 -3.39
CA VAL A 88 -15.69 15.15 -4.38
C VAL A 88 -17.15 14.80 -4.66
N GLU A 89 -17.51 14.64 -5.94
CA GLU A 89 -18.84 14.21 -6.36
C GLU A 89 -19.21 12.85 -5.75
N THR A 90 -20.50 12.65 -5.46
CA THR A 90 -20.96 11.50 -4.64
C THR A 90 -20.57 10.15 -5.24
N GLU A 91 -20.76 9.98 -6.55
CA GLU A 91 -20.43 8.72 -7.24
C GLU A 91 -18.94 8.44 -7.28
N ASP A 92 -18.12 9.48 -7.45
CA ASP A 92 -16.66 9.35 -7.48
C ASP A 92 -16.13 9.07 -6.07
N ALA A 93 -16.68 9.72 -5.04
CA ALA A 93 -16.32 9.48 -3.66
C ALA A 93 -16.55 8.01 -3.24
N ILE A 94 -17.66 7.40 -3.66
CA ILE A 94 -17.95 5.98 -3.41
C ILE A 94 -16.92 5.10 -4.13
N ARG A 95 -16.70 5.33 -5.43
CA ARG A 95 -15.74 4.55 -6.23
C ARG A 95 -14.32 4.63 -5.68
N LEU A 96 -13.86 5.84 -5.32
CA LEU A 96 -12.56 6.07 -4.70
C LEU A 96 -12.45 5.38 -3.35
N ALA A 97 -13.49 5.46 -2.51
CA ALA A 97 -13.48 4.83 -1.19
C ALA A 97 -13.36 3.31 -1.27
N GLU A 98 -14.10 2.68 -2.19
CA GLU A 98 -14.01 1.24 -2.45
C GLU A 98 -12.62 0.84 -2.97
N ALA A 99 -12.06 1.63 -3.89
CA ALA A 99 -10.76 1.36 -4.48
C ALA A 99 -9.58 1.58 -3.54
N SER A 100 -9.81 2.34 -2.47
CA SER A 100 -8.77 2.74 -1.52
C SER A 100 -8.64 1.82 -0.33
N ALA A 101 -9.56 0.86 -0.16
CA ALA A 101 -9.56 -0.09 0.96
C ALA A 101 -9.40 0.61 2.34
N GLY A 102 -10.04 1.77 2.51
CA GLY A 102 -9.99 2.54 3.76
C GLY A 102 -8.74 3.39 3.98
N ASN A 103 -7.85 3.49 2.98
CA ASN A 103 -6.66 4.36 3.01
C ASN A 103 -6.94 5.72 2.35
N LEU A 104 -7.04 6.77 3.16
CA LEU A 104 -7.28 8.13 2.68
C LEU A 104 -6.19 8.66 1.74
N GLY A 105 -4.93 8.32 2.00
CA GLY A 105 -3.82 8.73 1.14
C GLY A 105 -3.93 8.13 -0.26
N ARG A 106 -4.34 6.86 -0.33
CA ARG A 106 -4.64 6.18 -1.60
C ARG A 106 -5.83 6.82 -2.31
N ALA A 107 -6.90 7.16 -1.59
CA ALA A 107 -8.08 7.81 -2.17
C ALA A 107 -7.74 9.12 -2.87
N ARG A 108 -6.93 9.96 -2.23
CA ARG A 108 -6.48 11.23 -2.83
C ARG A 108 -5.57 11.02 -4.04
N LEU A 109 -4.70 10.00 -3.99
CA LEU A 109 -3.88 9.66 -5.14
C LEU A 109 -4.72 9.19 -6.34
N LEU A 110 -5.74 8.37 -6.11
CA LEU A 110 -6.67 7.92 -7.15
C LEU A 110 -7.55 9.06 -7.67
N GLN A 111 -7.89 10.03 -6.83
CA GLN A 111 -8.63 11.23 -7.23
C GLN A 111 -7.84 12.07 -8.25
N GLU A 112 -6.51 12.15 -8.09
CA GLU A 112 -5.62 12.86 -9.02
C GLU A 112 -5.36 12.08 -10.32
N ASP A 113 -5.79 10.82 -10.40
CA ASP A 113 -5.53 9.92 -11.51
C ASP A 113 -6.71 9.87 -12.48
N ALA A 114 -6.62 10.64 -13.56
CA ALA A 114 -7.64 10.68 -14.61
C ALA A 114 -7.89 9.33 -15.30
N SER A 115 -6.94 8.40 -15.23
CA SER A 115 -7.05 7.07 -15.84
C SER A 115 -7.65 6.02 -14.90
N PHE A 116 -7.90 6.35 -13.62
CA PHE A 116 -8.43 5.42 -12.64
C PHE A 116 -9.73 4.73 -13.10
N ILE A 117 -10.68 5.50 -13.62
CA ILE A 117 -11.98 4.97 -14.10
C ILE A 117 -11.76 3.97 -15.24
N ILE A 118 -10.83 4.26 -16.15
CA ILE A 118 -10.49 3.38 -17.28
C ILE A 118 -9.90 2.05 -16.76
N ARG A 119 -9.01 2.12 -15.75
CA ARG A 119 -8.43 0.91 -15.14
C ARG A 119 -9.48 0.09 -14.41
N GLN A 120 -10.35 0.74 -13.63
CA GLN A 120 -11.45 0.06 -12.94
C GLN A 120 -12.32 -0.71 -13.94
N GLU A 121 -12.68 -0.08 -15.06
CA GLU A 121 -13.50 -0.67 -16.11
C GLU A 121 -12.78 -1.83 -16.83
N ALA A 122 -11.47 -1.70 -17.08
CA ALA A 122 -10.67 -2.77 -17.66
C ALA A 122 -10.68 -4.04 -16.79
N TRP A 123 -10.57 -3.90 -15.47
CA TRP A 123 -10.73 -5.02 -14.53
C TRP A 123 -12.17 -5.57 -14.49
N ARG A 124 -13.17 -4.69 -14.52
CA ARG A 124 -14.58 -5.07 -14.42
C ARG A 124 -15.06 -5.88 -15.62
N THR A 125 -14.64 -5.49 -16.83
CA THR A 125 -15.01 -6.13 -18.11
C THR A 125 -14.11 -7.29 -18.49
N LEU A 126 -13.09 -7.59 -17.68
CA LEU A 126 -12.13 -8.64 -17.97
C LEU A 126 -12.79 -10.01 -18.24
N PRO A 127 -13.81 -10.47 -17.48
CA PRO A 127 -14.44 -11.77 -17.74
C PRO A 127 -14.99 -11.91 -19.17
N ASP A 128 -15.55 -10.84 -19.74
CA ASP A 128 -16.13 -10.83 -21.09
C ASP A 128 -15.08 -11.03 -22.20
N ARG A 129 -13.80 -10.86 -21.86
CA ARG A 129 -12.66 -10.89 -22.77
C ARG A 129 -11.84 -12.18 -22.66
N LEU A 130 -12.10 -13.00 -21.64
CA LEU A 130 -11.38 -14.25 -21.42
C LEU A 130 -12.12 -15.40 -22.13
N ASP A 131 -11.63 -15.79 -23.31
CA ASP A 131 -12.24 -16.82 -24.17
C ASP A 131 -11.66 -18.23 -23.99
N GLY A 132 -10.87 -18.46 -22.93
CA GLY A 132 -10.16 -19.73 -22.71
C GLY A 132 -8.78 -19.80 -23.36
N SER A 133 -8.44 -18.89 -24.28
CA SER A 133 -7.17 -18.92 -25.00
C SER A 133 -6.03 -18.23 -24.24
N GLY A 134 -4.82 -18.77 -24.38
CA GLY A 134 -3.61 -18.10 -23.87
C GLY A 134 -3.30 -16.76 -24.57
N ALA A 135 -3.84 -16.55 -25.78
CA ALA A 135 -3.70 -15.30 -26.52
C ALA A 135 -4.51 -14.17 -25.86
N ALA A 136 -5.80 -14.43 -25.57
CA ALA A 136 -6.66 -13.48 -24.88
C ALA A 136 -6.10 -13.11 -23.50
N VAL A 137 -5.62 -14.11 -22.74
CA VAL A 137 -4.95 -13.90 -21.45
C VAL A 137 -3.71 -13.01 -21.60
N SER A 138 -2.85 -13.30 -22.58
CA SER A 138 -1.62 -12.52 -22.76
C SER A 138 -1.90 -11.06 -23.10
N ILE A 139 -2.88 -10.80 -23.97
CA ILE A 139 -3.31 -9.43 -24.31
C ILE A 139 -3.85 -8.70 -23.08
N ALA A 140 -4.73 -9.34 -22.31
CA ALA A 140 -5.31 -8.74 -21.12
C ALA A 140 -4.26 -8.41 -20.05
N VAL A 141 -3.31 -9.32 -19.82
CA VAL A 141 -2.22 -9.09 -18.86
C VAL A 141 -1.33 -7.94 -19.31
N GLU A 142 -0.93 -7.89 -20.58
CA GLU A 142 -0.08 -6.80 -21.10
C GLU A 142 -0.77 -5.44 -20.99
N GLU A 143 -2.07 -5.37 -21.30
CA GLU A 143 -2.86 -4.15 -21.15
C GLU A 143 -2.94 -3.69 -19.68
N LEU A 144 -3.31 -4.60 -18.77
CA LEU A 144 -3.45 -4.26 -17.35
C LEU A 144 -2.11 -3.88 -16.71
N GLN A 145 -1.02 -4.56 -17.06
CA GLN A 145 0.31 -4.21 -16.57
C GLN A 145 0.72 -2.81 -17.03
N LYS A 146 0.50 -2.49 -18.31
CA LYS A 146 0.77 -1.15 -18.84
C LYS A 146 -0.04 -0.08 -18.10
N MET A 147 -1.32 -0.33 -17.87
CA MET A 147 -2.17 0.59 -17.11
C MET A 147 -1.67 0.81 -15.67
N ILE A 148 -1.19 -0.24 -15.00
CA ILE A 148 -0.61 -0.16 -13.65
C ILE A 148 0.72 0.60 -13.66
N ASP A 149 1.55 0.39 -14.70
CA ASP A 149 2.79 1.15 -14.89
C ASP A 149 2.50 2.65 -15.04
N ASP A 150 1.53 2.99 -15.88
CA ASP A 150 1.13 4.39 -16.14
C ASP A 150 0.55 5.07 -14.89
N ALA A 151 -0.14 4.32 -14.02
CA ALA A 151 -0.68 4.81 -12.75
C ALA A 151 0.39 5.32 -11.77
N GLN A 152 1.66 4.96 -11.98
CA GLN A 152 2.77 5.41 -11.15
C GLN A 152 3.22 6.84 -11.46
N SER A 153 2.81 7.42 -12.60
CA SER A 153 3.28 8.73 -13.07
C SER A 153 3.06 9.85 -12.04
N PRO A 154 1.84 10.07 -11.49
CA PRO A 154 1.61 11.16 -10.54
C PRO A 154 2.45 11.06 -9.26
N LEU A 155 2.74 9.83 -8.82
CA LEU A 155 3.61 9.60 -7.67
C LEU A 155 5.08 9.86 -8.02
N THR A 156 5.52 9.40 -9.19
CA THR A 156 6.88 9.59 -9.70
C THR A 156 7.19 11.08 -9.91
N ASP A 157 6.24 11.86 -10.40
CA ASP A 157 6.39 13.31 -10.58
C ASP A 157 6.60 14.02 -9.23
N ARG A 158 5.85 13.62 -8.18
CA ARG A 158 6.06 14.12 -6.82
C ARG A 158 7.42 13.71 -6.24
N HIS A 159 7.87 12.49 -6.50
CA HIS A 159 9.19 12.02 -6.08
C HIS A 159 10.31 12.83 -6.73
N ASN A 160 10.19 13.13 -8.02
CA ASN A 160 11.15 13.96 -8.76
C ASN A 160 11.23 15.37 -8.17
N GLN A 161 10.09 16.03 -7.93
CA GLN A 161 10.04 17.36 -7.31
C GLN A 161 10.67 17.38 -5.91
N GLU A 162 10.45 16.33 -5.12
CA GLU A 162 11.06 16.22 -3.80
C GLU A 162 12.59 16.07 -3.87
N LEU A 163 13.09 15.25 -4.80
CA LEU A 163 14.54 15.09 -5.01
C LEU A 163 15.18 16.39 -5.52
N GLU A 164 14.50 17.16 -6.37
CA GLU A 164 14.95 18.47 -6.83
C GLU A 164 15.05 19.46 -5.66
N HIS A 165 14.01 19.53 -4.82
CA HIS A 165 14.01 20.40 -3.65
C HIS A 165 15.14 20.05 -2.66
N LEU A 166 15.36 18.76 -2.43
CA LEU A 166 16.49 18.29 -1.62
C LEU A 166 17.84 18.67 -2.23
N GLY A 167 17.99 18.54 -3.56
CA GLY A 167 19.20 18.96 -4.25
C GLY A 167 19.50 20.45 -4.08
N GLN A 168 18.48 21.31 -4.16
CA GLN A 168 18.61 22.75 -3.92
C GLN A 168 19.06 23.04 -2.48
N GLN A 169 18.50 22.34 -1.49
CA GLN A 169 18.92 22.49 -0.09
C GLN A 169 20.37 22.02 0.13
N GLU A 170 20.78 20.89 -0.44
CA GLU A 170 22.16 20.38 -0.33
C GLU A 170 23.18 21.37 -0.91
N GLU A 171 22.83 22.05 -2.00
CA GLU A 171 23.66 23.09 -2.62
C GLU A 171 23.79 24.34 -1.73
N VAL A 172 22.69 24.79 -1.11
CA VAL A 172 22.67 25.98 -0.23
C VAL A 172 23.39 25.73 1.10
N PHE A 173 23.22 24.55 1.71
CA PHE A 173 23.75 24.25 3.05
C PHE A 173 25.09 23.51 3.05
N GLY A 174 25.59 23.06 1.90
CA GLY A 174 26.88 22.37 1.75
C GLY A 174 26.95 20.98 2.40
N THR A 175 25.85 20.47 2.93
CA THR A 175 25.73 19.11 3.47
C THR A 175 25.54 18.10 2.35
N ARG A 176 26.53 17.23 2.12
CA ARG A 176 26.43 16.16 1.11
C ARG A 176 25.75 14.89 1.66
N GLY A 177 24.64 14.49 1.05
CA GLY A 177 24.24 13.08 0.91
C GLY A 177 23.64 12.37 2.13
N SER A 178 23.49 13.03 3.29
CA SER A 178 23.04 12.35 4.52
C SER A 178 21.54 12.01 4.59
N GLY A 179 20.72 12.46 3.63
CA GLY A 179 19.28 12.15 3.56
C GLY A 179 18.79 11.62 2.20
N ARG A 180 19.56 11.80 1.12
CA ARG A 180 19.14 11.44 -0.24
C ARG A 180 18.87 9.95 -0.40
N GLN A 181 19.73 9.10 0.16
CA GLN A 181 19.54 7.65 0.08
C GLN A 181 18.29 7.19 0.83
N GLU A 182 17.99 7.79 1.99
CA GLU A 182 16.79 7.46 2.77
C GLU A 182 15.52 7.82 1.98
N VAL A 183 15.53 8.94 1.27
CA VAL A 183 14.44 9.41 0.41
C VAL A 183 14.25 8.51 -0.80
N ILE A 184 15.33 8.15 -1.51
CA ILE A 184 15.26 7.22 -2.65
C ILE A 184 14.68 5.86 -2.22
N GLU A 185 15.16 5.32 -1.10
CA GLU A 185 14.63 4.05 -0.59
C GLU A 185 13.17 4.17 -0.14
N ARG A 186 12.74 5.33 0.36
CA ARG A 186 11.32 5.59 0.62
C ARG A 186 10.51 5.63 -0.67
N HIS A 187 10.96 6.33 -1.70
CA HIS A 187 10.30 6.41 -3.00
C HIS A 187 10.10 5.03 -3.65
N LYS A 188 11.13 4.18 -3.66
CA LYS A 188 11.01 2.79 -4.15
C LYS A 188 9.94 2.01 -3.41
N ARG A 189 9.83 2.17 -2.08
CA ARG A 189 8.81 1.52 -1.27
C ARG A 189 7.42 2.04 -1.57
N GLU A 190 7.27 3.34 -1.76
CA GLU A 190 5.98 3.96 -2.13
C GLU A 190 5.49 3.47 -3.49
N ILE A 191 6.38 3.37 -4.49
CA ILE A 191 6.04 2.80 -5.80
C ILE A 191 5.61 1.34 -5.66
N ARG A 192 6.35 0.53 -4.89
CA ARG A 192 5.97 -0.87 -4.65
C ARG A 192 4.63 -1.01 -3.96
N ARG A 193 4.34 -0.16 -2.96
CA ARG A 193 3.05 -0.16 -2.27
C ARG A 193 1.93 0.24 -3.21
N LEU A 194 2.12 1.30 -4.00
CA LEU A 194 1.13 1.71 -5.02
C LEU A 194 0.80 0.55 -5.95
N ARG A 195 1.83 -0.18 -6.40
CA ARG A 195 1.68 -1.32 -7.30
C ARG A 195 0.93 -2.48 -6.66
N ASP A 196 1.26 -2.84 -5.42
CA ASP A 196 0.53 -3.86 -4.65
C ASP A 196 -0.93 -3.44 -4.45
N ASP A 197 -1.17 -2.17 -4.12
CA ASP A 197 -2.52 -1.62 -3.93
C ASP A 197 -3.34 -1.65 -5.23
N GLU A 198 -2.74 -1.35 -6.40
CA GLU A 198 -3.41 -1.46 -7.71
C GLU A 198 -3.79 -2.91 -8.03
N LEU A 199 -2.91 -3.86 -7.75
CA LEU A 199 -3.20 -5.29 -7.96
C LEU A 199 -4.31 -5.76 -7.03
N ARG A 200 -4.24 -5.43 -5.74
CA ARG A 200 -5.30 -5.77 -4.77
C ARG A 200 -6.64 -5.16 -5.17
N PHE A 201 -6.64 -3.92 -5.63
CA PHE A 201 -7.84 -3.26 -6.16
C PHE A 201 -8.41 -3.99 -7.38
N GLY A 202 -7.56 -4.32 -8.34
CA GLY A 202 -7.95 -5.05 -9.55
C GLY A 202 -8.55 -6.42 -9.23
N LEU A 203 -7.88 -7.20 -8.38
CA LEU A 203 -8.34 -8.51 -7.93
C LEU A 203 -9.65 -8.41 -7.13
N ALA A 204 -9.81 -7.41 -6.25
CA ALA A 204 -11.05 -7.18 -5.54
C ALA A 204 -12.21 -6.82 -6.48
N THR A 205 -11.94 -6.02 -7.53
CA THR A 205 -12.93 -5.67 -8.56
C THR A 205 -13.34 -6.89 -9.37
N LEU A 206 -12.37 -7.72 -9.77
CA LEU A 206 -12.62 -8.97 -10.47
C LEU A 206 -13.43 -9.95 -9.61
N SER A 207 -13.08 -10.09 -8.32
CA SER A 207 -13.81 -10.93 -7.37
C SER A 207 -15.27 -10.50 -7.23
N ARG A 208 -15.55 -9.20 -7.16
CA ARG A 208 -16.92 -8.68 -7.15
C ARG A 208 -17.68 -9.06 -8.43
N GLN A 209 -17.05 -8.87 -9.58
CA GLN A 209 -17.67 -9.19 -10.87
C GLN A 209 -18.03 -10.68 -10.98
N TYR A 210 -17.10 -11.60 -10.65
CA TYR A 210 -17.38 -13.04 -10.68
C TYR A 210 -18.45 -13.47 -9.68
N ARG A 211 -18.48 -12.86 -8.49
CA ARG A 211 -19.55 -13.11 -7.52
C ARG A 211 -20.91 -12.70 -8.08
N ASP A 212 -20.99 -11.51 -8.66
CA ASP A 212 -22.26 -10.97 -9.17
C ASP A 212 -22.75 -11.78 -10.40
N LEU A 213 -21.82 -12.23 -11.26
CA LEU A 213 -22.12 -13.17 -12.36
C LEU A 213 -22.65 -14.51 -11.84
N GLY A 214 -22.00 -15.10 -10.81
CA GLY A 214 -22.45 -16.36 -10.21
C GLY A 214 -23.82 -16.28 -9.54
N ILE A 215 -24.14 -15.14 -8.91
CA ILE A 215 -25.48 -14.88 -8.37
C ILE A 215 -26.52 -14.80 -9.50
N ALA A 216 -26.18 -14.16 -10.62
CA ALA A 216 -27.09 -14.01 -11.76
C ALA A 216 -27.34 -15.33 -12.52
N SER A 217 -26.34 -16.22 -12.57
CA SER A 217 -26.43 -17.53 -13.24
C SER A 217 -26.89 -18.67 -12.35
N ASP A 218 -27.08 -18.43 -11.04
CA ASP A 218 -27.38 -19.44 -10.01
C ASP A 218 -26.41 -20.64 -10.04
N ASN A 219 -25.12 -20.37 -10.28
CA ASN A 219 -24.07 -21.38 -10.39
C ASN A 219 -22.98 -21.23 -9.32
N SER A 220 -22.31 -22.34 -8.99
CA SER A 220 -21.18 -22.34 -8.06
C SER A 220 -19.87 -21.86 -8.69
N GLU A 221 -19.83 -21.71 -10.02
CA GLU A 221 -18.59 -21.37 -10.73
C GLU A 221 -18.10 -19.96 -10.39
N GLY A 222 -19.02 -19.01 -10.16
CA GLY A 222 -18.67 -17.68 -9.66
C GLY A 222 -18.05 -17.71 -8.25
N LEU A 223 -18.51 -18.60 -7.37
CA LEU A 223 -17.91 -18.78 -6.03
C LEU A 223 -16.51 -19.39 -6.12
N ASP A 224 -16.33 -20.39 -6.98
CA ASP A 224 -15.00 -20.97 -7.19
C ASP A 224 -14.01 -19.94 -7.76
N ALA A 225 -14.45 -19.10 -8.69
CA ALA A 225 -13.63 -18.02 -9.23
C ALA A 225 -13.20 -17.03 -8.14
N VAL A 226 -14.10 -16.68 -7.23
CA VAL A 226 -13.79 -15.84 -6.06
C VAL A 226 -12.74 -16.49 -5.16
N GLU A 227 -12.81 -17.80 -4.94
CA GLU A 227 -11.81 -18.54 -4.14
C GLU A 227 -10.42 -18.50 -4.81
N ILE A 228 -10.36 -18.72 -6.13
CA ILE A 228 -9.10 -18.66 -6.90
C ILE A 228 -8.49 -17.24 -6.82
N ILE A 229 -9.30 -16.19 -7.00
CA ILE A 229 -8.85 -14.80 -6.92
C ILE A 229 -8.35 -14.46 -5.51
N THR A 230 -9.03 -14.96 -4.48
CA THR A 230 -8.62 -14.78 -3.07
C THR A 230 -7.26 -15.43 -2.83
N GLY A 231 -7.05 -16.65 -3.35
CA GLY A 231 -5.74 -17.31 -3.32
C GLY A 231 -4.63 -16.50 -3.98
N ALA A 232 -4.86 -15.96 -5.17
CA ALA A 232 -3.90 -15.10 -5.86
C ALA A 232 -3.59 -13.80 -5.08
N THR A 233 -4.60 -13.23 -4.42
CA THR A 233 -4.44 -12.03 -3.57
C THR A 233 -3.56 -12.29 -2.35
N LEU A 234 -3.64 -13.49 -1.76
CA LEU A 234 -2.78 -13.89 -0.65
C LEU A 234 -1.33 -14.07 -1.07
N GLU A 235 -1.08 -14.57 -2.28
CA GLU A 235 0.28 -14.75 -2.80
C GLU A 235 1.03 -13.44 -3.03
N LEU A 236 0.35 -12.30 -3.16
CA LEU A 236 0.98 -10.97 -3.29
C LEU A 236 1.95 -10.66 -2.14
N ILE A 237 1.72 -11.22 -0.93
CA ILE A 237 2.64 -11.04 0.21
C ILE A 237 4.07 -11.53 -0.09
N ARG A 238 4.20 -12.51 -0.98
CA ARG A 238 5.49 -13.10 -1.39
C ARG A 238 6.17 -12.35 -2.52
N ASN A 239 5.56 -11.28 -3.05
CA ASN A 239 6.07 -10.50 -4.18
C ASN A 239 6.32 -11.37 -5.41
N PRO A 240 5.29 -12.08 -5.90
CA PRO A 240 5.42 -12.94 -7.05
C PRO A 240 5.71 -12.12 -8.30
N ASN A 241 6.14 -12.80 -9.37
CA ASN A 241 6.17 -12.18 -10.68
C ASN A 241 4.73 -11.91 -11.14
N GLU A 242 4.35 -10.63 -11.21
CA GLU A 242 2.99 -10.18 -11.49
C GLU A 242 2.45 -10.73 -12.80
N ARG A 243 3.28 -10.75 -13.85
CA ARG A 243 2.87 -11.26 -15.16
C ARG A 243 2.49 -12.72 -15.07
N LEU A 244 3.34 -13.53 -14.45
CA LEU A 244 3.08 -14.96 -14.29
C LEU A 244 1.88 -15.24 -13.38
N LEU A 245 1.73 -14.47 -12.29
CA LEU A 245 0.59 -14.57 -11.39
C LEU A 245 -0.73 -14.30 -12.14
N LEU A 246 -0.80 -13.19 -12.88
CA LEU A 246 -2.01 -12.80 -13.61
C LEU A 246 -2.31 -13.75 -14.77
N GLN A 247 -1.28 -14.19 -15.51
CA GLN A 247 -1.46 -15.20 -16.57
C GLN A 247 -2.02 -16.50 -16.02
N ALA A 248 -1.46 -17.02 -14.93
CA ALA A 248 -1.96 -18.24 -14.29
C ALA A 248 -3.37 -18.05 -13.74
N LEU A 249 -3.66 -16.91 -13.11
CA LEU A 249 -4.99 -16.59 -12.60
C LEU A 249 -6.03 -16.57 -13.74
N PHE A 250 -5.78 -15.79 -14.79
CA PHE A 250 -6.75 -15.60 -15.87
C PHE A 250 -6.98 -16.88 -16.69
N LEU A 251 -5.96 -17.74 -16.84
CA LEU A 251 -6.13 -19.07 -17.44
C LEU A 251 -7.03 -19.99 -16.59
N ASN A 252 -6.98 -19.89 -15.26
CA ASN A 252 -7.87 -20.67 -14.41
C ASN A 252 -9.31 -20.11 -14.41
N LEU A 253 -9.44 -18.79 -14.51
CA LEU A 253 -10.75 -18.12 -14.56
C LEU A 253 -11.48 -18.29 -15.89
N SER A 254 -10.73 -18.43 -16.99
CA SER A 254 -11.29 -18.60 -18.34
C SER A 254 -12.00 -19.94 -18.57
N THR A 255 -11.98 -20.83 -17.58
CA THR A 255 -12.68 -22.12 -17.61
C THR A 255 -13.98 -22.14 -16.80
N LYS A 256 -14.38 -21.00 -16.21
CA LYS A 256 -15.40 -20.95 -15.15
C LYS A 256 -16.61 -20.04 -15.41
N ILE A 257 -16.87 -19.61 -16.64
CA ILE A 257 -18.16 -19.00 -17.06
C ILE A 257 -18.44 -19.40 -18.51
#